data_AF-A0A7C3F9I0-F1
#
_entry.id   AF-A0A7C3F9I0-F1
#
_cell.length_a   1.000
_cell.length_b   1.000
_cell.length_c   1.000
_cell.angle_alpha   90.00
_cell.angle_beta   90.00
_cell.angle_gamma   90.00
#
_symmetry.space_group_name_H-M   'P 1'
#
loop_
_entity.id
_entity.type
_entity.pdbx_description
1 polymer ?
#
loop_
_entity_poly.entity_id
_entity_poly.type
_entity_poly.pdbx_seq_one_letter_code
_entity_poly.pdbx_strand_id
1 'polypeptide(L)'
;METVVKRLTGPDDNTFGLVCRFQDEHNYYAFLISSDGYYGILRVKAQQYHLLTGDSMQFSSCVRQGDAPNHLRADCDGTDLTFYINEYELAHVSDASFPSGGIGLTAGTYDAPGVVIWFDNFVALTP
;
A
#
# COMPACT_ATOMS: atom_id res chain seq x y z
N MET A 1 -6.39 2.18 9.08
CA MET A 1 -6.39 3.43 8.28
C MET A 1 -6.98 3.14 6.92
N GLU A 2 -7.66 4.10 6.31
CA GLU A 2 -8.41 3.90 5.07
C GLU A 2 -8.39 5.13 4.16
N THR A 3 -8.55 4.93 2.85
CA THR A 3 -8.61 5.99 1.85
C THR A 3 -9.31 5.50 0.58
N VAL A 4 -9.92 6.43 -0.15
CA VAL A 4 -10.22 6.24 -1.58
C VAL A 4 -9.00 6.69 -2.38
N VAL A 5 -8.63 5.94 -3.42
CA VAL A 5 -7.48 6.26 -4.27
C VAL A 5 -7.72 5.88 -5.73
N LYS A 6 -7.16 6.67 -6.66
CA LYS A 6 -7.14 6.34 -8.09
C LYS A 6 -5.97 7.00 -8.83
N ARG A 7 -5.59 6.41 -9.96
CA ARG A 7 -4.73 7.07 -10.95
C ARG A 7 -5.54 8.10 -11.72
N LEU A 8 -4.95 9.29 -11.94
CA LEU A 8 -5.49 10.30 -12.84
C LEU A 8 -4.81 10.23 -14.22
N THR A 9 -3.47 10.17 -14.22
CA THR A 9 -2.64 10.15 -15.44
C THR A 9 -1.34 9.39 -15.20
N GLY A 10 -0.60 9.10 -16.28
CA GLY A 10 0.69 8.38 -16.24
C GLY A 10 0.56 6.88 -16.54
N PRO A 11 1.62 6.08 -16.34
CA PRO A 11 1.61 4.64 -16.63
C PRO A 11 0.68 3.88 -15.68
N ASP A 12 0.18 2.71 -16.11
CA ASP A 12 -0.56 1.80 -15.22
C ASP A 12 0.38 0.97 -14.33
N ASP A 13 1.60 0.69 -14.81
CA ASP A 13 2.68 0.11 -14.01
C ASP A 13 3.25 1.17 -13.07
N ASN A 14 2.73 1.18 -11.84
CA ASN A 14 3.02 2.17 -10.82
C ASN A 14 2.83 1.56 -9.43
N THR A 15 3.03 2.34 -8.38
CA THR A 15 2.79 1.86 -7.03
C THR A 15 2.24 2.96 -6.15
N PHE A 16 1.19 2.68 -5.41
CA PHE A 16 0.59 3.66 -4.50
C PHE A 16 -0.23 3.00 -3.41
N GLY A 17 -0.39 3.69 -2.29
CA GLY A 17 -1.23 3.21 -1.20
C GLY A 17 -0.91 3.83 0.15
N LEU A 18 -0.98 3.01 1.19
CA LEU A 18 -0.97 3.42 2.60
C LEU A 18 0.36 3.06 3.26
N VAL A 19 0.88 3.93 4.13
CA VAL A 19 2.11 3.70 4.89
C VAL A 19 1.78 3.61 6.37
N CYS A 20 2.32 2.60 7.05
CA CYS A 20 2.14 2.40 8.49
C CYS A 20 3.47 2.19 9.20
N ARG A 21 3.52 2.65 10.46
CA ARG A 21 4.68 2.56 11.35
C ARG A 21 5.94 3.17 10.74
N PHE A 22 5.78 4.31 10.07
CA PHE A 22 6.88 5.07 9.48
C PHE A 22 7.80 5.63 10.56
N GLN A 23 9.07 5.25 10.53
CA GLN A 23 10.10 5.80 11.41
C GLN A 23 10.96 6.83 10.65
N ASP A 24 11.38 6.47 9.45
CA ASP A 24 12.12 7.29 8.49
C ASP A 24 11.99 6.69 7.07
N GLU A 25 12.60 7.32 6.05
CA GLU A 25 12.56 6.85 4.65
C GLU A 25 13.19 5.46 4.41
N HIS A 26 13.82 4.87 5.43
CA HIS A 26 14.49 3.58 5.36
C HIS A 26 13.82 2.51 6.23
N ASN A 27 12.78 2.85 7.00
CA ASN A 27 12.16 2.00 8.00
C ASN A 27 10.64 2.25 8.11
N TYR A 28 9.84 1.46 7.39
CA TYR A 28 8.37 1.53 7.38
C TYR A 28 7.72 0.28 6.74
N TYR A 29 6.40 0.14 6.92
CA TYR A 29 5.57 -0.74 6.10
C TYR A 29 4.75 0.06 5.09
N ALA A 30 4.58 -0.48 3.88
CA ALA A 30 3.71 0.06 2.86
C ALA A 30 2.75 -1.00 2.31
N PHE A 31 1.48 -0.61 2.17
CA PHE A 31 0.39 -1.41 1.63
C PHE A 31 0.08 -0.84 0.25
N LEU A 32 0.45 -1.58 -0.78
CA LEU A 32 0.61 -1.04 -2.13
C LEU A 32 -0.33 -1.74 -3.10
N ILE A 33 -0.97 -0.95 -3.97
CA ILE A 33 -1.56 -1.43 -5.21
C ILE A 33 -0.86 -0.79 -6.42
N SER A 34 -1.03 -1.42 -7.58
CA SER A 34 -0.68 -0.87 -8.89
C SER A 34 -1.94 -0.75 -9.75
N SER A 35 -1.95 0.19 -10.69
CA SER A 35 -3.13 0.44 -11.55
C SER A 35 -3.37 -0.68 -12.56
N ASP A 36 -2.43 -1.60 -12.73
CA ASP A 36 -2.57 -2.82 -13.54
C ASP A 36 -3.08 -4.04 -12.75
N GLY A 37 -3.48 -3.87 -11.49
CA GLY A 37 -4.23 -4.88 -10.74
C GLY A 37 -3.41 -5.69 -9.73
N TYR A 38 -2.18 -5.27 -9.46
CA TYR A 38 -1.31 -5.93 -8.50
C TYR A 38 -1.39 -5.30 -7.12
N TYR A 39 -1.12 -6.09 -6.08
CA TYR A 39 -1.06 -5.64 -4.69
C TYR A 39 0.05 -6.33 -3.88
N GLY A 40 0.41 -5.76 -2.74
CA GLY A 40 1.30 -6.38 -1.78
C GLY A 40 1.54 -5.56 -0.51
N ILE A 41 2.13 -6.22 0.50
CA ILE A 41 2.63 -5.56 1.71
C ILE A 41 4.14 -5.56 1.64
N LEU A 42 4.74 -4.37 1.66
CA LEU A 42 6.18 -4.14 1.60
C LEU A 42 6.68 -3.73 2.98
N ARG A 43 7.79 -4.33 3.40
CA ARG A 43 8.64 -3.81 4.47
C ARG A 43 9.87 -3.15 3.87
N VAL A 44 10.11 -1.91 4.24
CA VAL A 44 11.41 -1.25 4.03
C VAL A 44 12.14 -1.23 5.36
N LYS A 45 13.32 -1.84 5.43
CA LYS A 45 14.13 -1.90 6.66
C LYS A 45 15.60 -1.75 6.32
N ALA A 46 16.25 -0.74 6.88
CA ALA A 46 17.64 -0.40 6.54
C ALA A 46 17.87 -0.36 5.02
N GLN A 47 17.00 0.36 4.29
CA GLN A 47 16.99 0.50 2.82
C GLN A 47 16.68 -0.77 2.02
N GLN A 48 16.44 -1.90 2.68
CA GLN A 48 16.08 -3.14 2.00
C GLN A 48 14.57 -3.25 1.83
N TYR A 49 14.15 -3.50 0.59
CA TYR A 49 12.78 -3.71 0.18
C TYR A 49 12.46 -5.22 0.25
N HIS A 50 11.47 -5.59 1.05
CA HIS A 50 11.04 -6.98 1.19
C HIS A 50 9.52 -7.09 1.13
N LEU A 51 9.00 -7.75 0.09
CA LEU A 51 7.58 -8.08 0.00
C LEU A 51 7.25 -9.19 0.98
N LEU A 52 6.33 -8.91 1.89
CA LEU A 52 5.87 -9.85 2.91
C LEU A 52 4.80 -10.81 2.36
N THR A 53 4.15 -10.44 1.27
CA THR A 53 3.06 -11.21 0.64
C THR A 53 3.55 -12.26 -0.37
N GLY A 54 4.84 -12.31 -0.69
CA GLY A 54 5.43 -13.26 -1.63
C GLY A 54 6.69 -12.73 -2.32
N ASP A 55 7.19 -13.45 -3.33
CA ASP A 55 8.40 -13.06 -4.09
C ASP A 55 8.16 -11.86 -5.01
N SER A 56 6.91 -11.60 -5.37
CA SER A 56 6.46 -10.48 -6.19
C SER A 56 5.10 -9.97 -5.70
N MET A 57 4.69 -8.78 -6.17
CA MET A 57 3.31 -8.36 -6.01
C MET A 57 2.37 -9.39 -6.67
N GLN A 58 1.19 -9.55 -6.09
CA GLN A 58 0.22 -10.55 -6.50
C GLN A 58 -0.90 -9.89 -7.29
N PHE A 59 -1.38 -10.55 -8.34
CA PHE A 59 -2.51 -10.05 -9.14
C PHE A 59 -3.83 -10.38 -8.44
N SER A 60 -4.80 -9.46 -8.47
CA SER A 60 -6.18 -9.74 -8.07
C SER A 60 -7.18 -8.91 -8.86
N SER A 61 -8.27 -9.54 -9.29
CA SER A 61 -9.41 -8.85 -9.91
C SER A 61 -10.15 -7.92 -8.94
N CYS A 62 -9.87 -8.01 -7.63
CA CYS A 62 -10.40 -7.08 -6.64
C CYS A 62 -9.72 -5.71 -6.70
N VAL A 63 -8.52 -5.60 -7.28
CA VAL A 63 -7.87 -4.32 -7.57
C VAL A 63 -8.45 -3.80 -8.88
N ARG A 64 -9.24 -2.73 -8.81
CA ARG A 64 -9.80 -2.10 -10.01
C ARG A 64 -8.69 -1.41 -10.80
N GLN A 65 -8.58 -1.76 -12.07
CA GLN A 65 -7.49 -1.31 -12.94
C GLN A 65 -7.75 0.08 -13.55
N GLY A 66 -6.70 0.69 -14.10
CA GLY A 66 -6.75 1.96 -14.81
C GLY A 66 -7.02 3.15 -13.88
N ASP A 67 -8.01 3.98 -14.23
CA ASP A 67 -8.42 5.18 -13.48
C ASP A 67 -9.60 4.93 -12.52
N ALA A 68 -10.03 3.67 -12.38
CA ALA A 68 -11.11 3.30 -11.49
C ALA A 68 -10.71 3.47 -10.01
N PRO A 69 -11.58 4.04 -9.15
CA PRO A 69 -11.28 4.23 -7.75
C PRO A 69 -11.29 2.92 -6.96
N ASN A 70 -10.29 2.77 -6.10
CA ASN A 70 -10.16 1.70 -5.12
C ASN A 70 -10.36 2.26 -3.71
N HIS A 71 -11.05 1.49 -2.87
CA HIS A 71 -11.05 1.72 -1.42
C HIS A 71 -9.95 0.85 -0.81
N LEU A 72 -9.00 1.48 -0.12
CA LEU A 72 -7.91 0.79 0.56
C LEU A 72 -8.10 0.93 2.06
N ARG A 73 -7.93 -0.17 2.79
CA ARG A 73 -7.80 -0.16 4.24
C ARG A 73 -6.63 -1.02 4.66
N ALA A 74 -5.78 -0.47 5.52
CA ALA A 74 -4.65 -1.16 6.11
C ALA A 74 -4.75 -1.11 7.63
N ASP A 75 -4.70 -2.29 8.23
CA ASP A 75 -4.75 -2.48 9.68
C ASP A 75 -3.38 -2.96 10.16
N CYS A 76 -2.79 -2.21 11.10
CA CYS A 76 -1.48 -2.52 11.67
C CYS A 76 -1.62 -2.73 13.18
N ASP A 77 -2.17 -3.87 13.59
CA ASP A 77 -2.49 -4.22 14.97
C ASP A 77 -1.46 -5.21 15.54
N GLY A 78 -0.81 -4.86 16.66
CA GLY A 78 0.24 -5.69 17.26
C GLY A 78 1.35 -6.05 16.26
N THR A 79 1.46 -7.31 15.85
CA THR A 79 2.38 -7.77 14.80
C THR A 79 1.69 -8.07 13.47
N ASP A 80 0.37 -8.03 13.44
CA ASP A 80 -0.45 -8.34 12.29
C ASP A 80 -0.61 -7.12 11.37
N LEU A 81 -0.41 -7.36 10.08
CA LEU A 81 -0.55 -6.41 9.00
C LEU A 81 -1.57 -6.97 8.02
N THR A 82 -2.73 -6.33 7.95
CA THR A 82 -3.85 -6.79 7.11
C THR A 82 -4.20 -5.74 6.06
N PHE A 83 -4.32 -6.17 4.80
CA PHE A 83 -4.65 -5.31 3.67
C PHE A 83 -6.02 -5.67 3.08
N TYR A 84 -6.92 -4.71 3.14
CA TYR A 84 -8.22 -4.77 2.51
C TYR A 84 -8.25 -3.87 1.26
N ILE A 85 -8.73 -4.41 0.15
CA ILE A 85 -8.91 -3.69 -1.11
C ILE A 85 -10.35 -3.92 -1.58
N ASN A 86 -11.10 -2.83 -1.70
CA ASN A 86 -12.52 -2.85 -2.06
C ASN A 86 -13.35 -3.81 -1.19
N GLU A 87 -13.15 -3.74 0.14
CA GLU A 87 -13.79 -4.57 1.18
C GLU A 87 -13.33 -6.04 1.24
N TYR A 88 -12.44 -6.48 0.34
CA TYR A 88 -11.89 -7.83 0.37
C TYR A 88 -10.55 -7.84 1.09
N GLU A 89 -10.38 -8.75 2.05
CA GLU A 89 -9.09 -9.06 2.64
C GLU A 89 -8.23 -9.78 1.59
N LEU A 90 -7.17 -9.13 1.10
CA LEU A 90 -6.29 -9.71 0.09
C LEU A 90 -4.94 -10.15 0.66
N ALA A 91 -4.54 -9.62 1.81
CA ALA A 91 -3.33 -10.05 2.50
C ALA A 91 -3.46 -9.94 4.02
N HIS A 92 -2.90 -10.92 4.72
CA HIS A 92 -2.65 -10.91 6.16
C HIS A 92 -1.27 -11.52 6.38
N VAL A 93 -0.35 -10.75 6.96
CA VAL A 93 1.00 -11.21 7.32
C VAL A 93 1.32 -10.80 8.77
N SER A 94 2.27 -11.50 9.39
CA SER A 94 2.78 -11.17 10.73
C SER A 94 4.26 -10.74 10.64
N ASP A 95 4.58 -9.51 11.04
CA ASP A 95 5.96 -9.00 11.11
C ASP A 95 6.10 -8.03 12.30
N ALA A 96 7.12 -8.25 13.13
CA ALA A 96 7.35 -7.50 14.37
C ALA A 96 8.48 -6.45 14.26
N SER A 97 8.95 -6.14 13.05
CA SER A 97 10.11 -5.26 12.84
C SER A 97 9.90 -3.84 13.35
N PHE A 98 8.69 -3.31 13.21
CA PHE A 98 8.33 -1.97 13.67
C PHE A 98 7.10 -2.06 14.58
N PRO A 99 7.21 -1.73 15.88
CA PRO A 99 6.06 -1.76 16.79
C PRO A 99 5.19 -0.50 16.71
N SER A 100 5.75 0.62 16.26
CA SER A 100 5.07 1.91 16.15
C SER A 100 5.77 2.84 15.16
N GLY A 101 5.08 3.91 14.78
CA GLY A 101 5.58 4.98 13.91
C GLY A 101 4.43 5.80 13.34
N GLY A 102 4.76 6.70 12.41
CA GLY A 102 3.79 7.52 11.70
C GLY A 102 2.95 6.73 10.70
N ILE A 103 1.97 7.42 10.13
CA ILE A 103 1.11 6.95 9.05
C ILE A 103 1.21 7.91 7.87
N GLY A 104 0.89 7.44 6.67
CA GLY A 104 0.93 8.30 5.50
C GLY A 104 0.40 7.64 4.24
N LEU A 105 0.64 8.35 3.13
CA LEU A 105 0.28 7.96 1.78
C LEU A 105 1.57 7.89 0.96
N THR A 106 1.62 7.00 -0.02
CA THR A 106 2.77 6.88 -0.92
C THR A 106 2.31 6.71 -2.36
N ALA A 107 3.08 7.24 -3.30
CA ALA A 107 2.91 7.07 -4.73
C ALA A 107 4.28 7.10 -5.41
N GLY A 108 4.45 6.25 -6.43
CA GLY A 108 5.69 6.10 -7.17
C GLY A 108 5.48 5.39 -8.50
N THR A 109 6.54 5.40 -9.30
CA THR A 109 6.63 4.69 -10.58
C THR A 109 7.85 3.80 -10.59
N TYR A 110 7.86 2.83 -11.51
CA TYR A 110 9.04 2.05 -11.83
C TYR A 110 9.78 2.69 -13.01
N ASP A 111 9.61 2.15 -14.22
CA ASP A 111 10.41 2.54 -15.38
C ASP A 111 9.98 3.87 -16.02
N ALA A 112 8.67 4.14 -16.09
CA ALA A 112 8.12 5.33 -16.75
C ALA A 112 7.71 6.40 -15.72
N PRO A 113 8.21 7.65 -15.82
CA PRO A 113 7.86 8.71 -14.87
C PRO A 113 6.46 9.32 -15.15
N GLY A 114 5.99 10.17 -14.23
CA GLY A 114 4.86 11.06 -14.47
C GLY A 114 3.47 10.53 -14.06
N VAL A 115 3.41 9.59 -13.11
CA VAL A 115 2.14 9.19 -12.51
C VAL A 115 1.55 10.30 -11.63
N VAL A 116 0.24 10.47 -11.69
CA VAL A 116 -0.51 11.33 -10.78
C VAL A 116 -1.56 10.48 -10.09
N ILE A 117 -1.45 10.38 -8.75
CA ILE A 117 -2.36 9.62 -7.91
C ILE A 117 -3.18 10.59 -7.06
N TRP A 118 -4.48 10.38 -7.04
CA TRP A 118 -5.41 11.13 -6.21
C TRP A 118 -5.86 10.29 -5.04
N PHE A 119 -5.78 10.88 -3.84
CA PHE A 119 -6.27 10.31 -2.59
C PHE A 119 -7.38 11.19 -2.03
N ASP A 120 -8.38 10.55 -1.43
CA ASP A 120 -9.50 11.24 -0.78
C ASP A 120 -10.05 10.44 0.39
N ASN A 121 -10.68 11.12 1.33
CA ASN A 121 -11.21 10.55 2.57
C ASN A 121 -10.18 9.71 3.33
N PHE A 122 -8.94 10.20 3.44
CA PHE A 122 -7.92 9.54 4.25
C PHE A 122 -8.28 9.68 5.74
N VAL A 123 -8.57 8.54 6.38
CA VAL A 123 -8.94 8.46 7.79
C VAL A 123 -8.03 7.47 8.50
N ALA A 124 -7.61 7.84 9.71
CA ALA A 124 -6.88 6.96 10.59
C ALA A 124 -7.59 6.88 11.94
N LEU A 125 -7.87 5.66 12.37
CA LEU A 125 -8.43 5.36 13.67
C LEU A 125 -7.34 4.66 14.49
N THR A 126 -6.96 5.29 15.60
CA THR A 126 -6.22 4.63 16.68
C THR A 126 -7.23 4.21 17.73
N PRO A 127 -7.22 2.96 18.19
CA PRO A 127 -8.03 2.53 19.35
C PRO A 127 -7.77 3.41 20.58
#